data_AF-A0A3M2V1I1-F1
#
_entry.id   AF-A0A3M2V1I1-F1
#
_cell.length_a   1.000
_cell.length_b   1.000
_cell.length_c   1.000
_cell.angle_alpha   90.00
_cell.angle_beta   90.00
_cell.angle_gamma   90.00
#
_symmetry.space_group_name_H-M   'P 1'
#
loop_
_entity.id
_entity.type
_entity.pdbx_description
1 polymer ?
#
loop_
_entity_poly.entity_id
_entity_poly.type
_entity_poly.pdbx_seq_one_letter_code
_entity_poly.pdbx_strand_id
1 'polypeptide(L)' 'SLRLSFRNGIINDMQLIDSVGQRTNILFTGVKANESIAASKFQFQIPKGADVIQE' A
#
# COMPACT_ATOMS: atom_id res chain seq x y z
N SER A 1 0.79 7.78 15.09
CA SER A 1 -0.62 7.39 14.98
C SER A 1 -0.96 7.04 13.54
N LEU A 2 -1.94 6.16 13.34
CA LEU A 2 -2.44 5.77 12.03
C LEU A 2 -3.93 6.12 11.95
N ARG A 3 -4.35 6.74 10.85
CA ARG A 3 -5.76 7.01 10.53
C ARG A 3 -6.06 6.43 9.16
N LEU A 4 -7.22 5.78 9.06
CA LEU A 4 -7.72 5.18 7.84
C LEU A 4 -9.18 5.61 7.66
N SER A 5 -9.51 6.09 6.47
CA SER A 5 -10.84 6.61 6.15
C SER A 5 -11.50 5.74 5.09
N PHE A 6 -12.80 5.51 5.26
CA PHE A 6 -13.64 4.80 4.30
C PHE A 6 -14.75 5.72 3.81
N ARG A 7 -15.07 5.63 2.52
CA ARG A 7 -16.20 6.30 1.90
C ARG A 7 -17.04 5.24 1.19
N ASN A 8 -18.32 5.17 1.52
CA ASN A 8 -19.25 4.19 0.94
C ASN A 8 -18.75 2.73 1.07
N GLY A 9 -18.10 2.41 2.20
CA GLY A 9 -17.56 1.06 2.47
C GLY A 9 -16.24 0.72 1.75
N ILE A 10 -15.63 1.67 1.04
CA ILE A 10 -14.38 1.50 0.30
C ILE A 10 -13.29 2.42 0.88
N ILE A 11 -12.03 1.98 0.87
CA ILE A 11 -10.88 2.78 1.32
C ILE A 11 -10.77 4.09 0.54
N ASN A 12 -10.55 5.21 1.23
CA ASN A 12 -10.51 6.55 0.64
C ASN A 12 -9.16 7.23 0.85
N ASP A 13 -8.68 7.29 2.10
CA ASP A 13 -7.41 7.92 2.44
C ASP A 13 -6.78 7.32 3.70
N MET A 14 -5.48 7.53 3.84
CA MET A 14 -4.71 7.15 5.02
C MET A 14 -3.80 8.31 5.43
N GLN A 15 -3.63 8.45 6.74
CA GLN A 15 -2.62 9.32 7.34
C GLN A 15 -1.80 8.55 8.35
N LEU A 16 -0.48 8.65 8.22
CA LEU A 16 0.50 8.13 9.17
C LEU A 16 1.25 9.29 9.80
N ILE A 17 1.39 9.27 11.12
CA ILE A 17 2.30 10.12 11.88
C ILE A 17 3.24 9.19 12.66
N ASP A 18 4.55 9.23 12.42
CA ASP A 18 5.50 8.38 13.15
C ASP A 18 5.84 8.95 14.56
N SER A 19 6.76 8.29 15.27
CA SER A 19 7.17 8.70 16.63
C SER A 19 7.98 9.99 16.68
N VAL A 20 8.58 10.41 15.57
CA VAL A 20 9.36 11.65 15.46
C VAL A 20 8.56 12.79 14.81
N GLY A 21 7.29 12.53 14.45
CA GLY A 21 6.35 13.52 13.93
C GLY A 21 6.30 13.62 12.40
N GLN A 22 6.99 12.74 11.66
CA GLN A 22 6.86 12.67 10.20
C GLN A 22 5.41 12.36 9.83
N ARG A 23 4.85 13.11 8.87
CA ARG A 23 3.48 12.92 8.39
C ARG A 23 3.47 12.47 6.93
N THR A 24 2.83 11.34 6.69
CA THR A 24 2.55 10.82 5.34
C THR A 24 1.04 10.81 5.12
N ASN A 25 0.58 11.35 3.99
CA ASN A 25 -0.82 11.27 3.54
C ASN A 25 -0.88 10.45 2.25
N ILE A 26 -1.81 9.51 2.16
CA ILE A 26 -2.06 8.68 0.98
C ILE A 26 -3.52 8.85 0.56
N LEU A 27 -3.74 9.23 -0.69
CA LEU A 27 -5.07 9.33 -1.28
C LEU A 27 -5.27 8.16 -2.25
N PHE A 28 -6.35 7.40 -2.07
CA PHE A 28 -6.71 6.32 -2.97
C PHE A 28 -7.72 6.81 -4.00
N THR A 29 -7.41 6.61 -5.29
CA THR A 29 -8.28 6.97 -6.41
C THR A 29 -8.48 5.76 -7.32
N GLY A 30 -9.63 5.70 -8.01
CA GLY A 30 -9.93 4.58 -8.93
C GLY A 30 -10.01 3.21 -8.24
N VAL A 31 -10.40 3.16 -6.96
CA VAL A 31 -10.44 1.92 -6.19
C VAL A 31 -11.47 0.96 -6.78
N LYS A 32 -11.04 -0.28 -7.01
CA LYS A 32 -11.87 -1.37 -7.48
C LYS A 32 -11.84 -2.54 -6.50
N ALA A 33 -12.98 -2.84 -5.90
CA ALA A 33 -13.11 -3.92 -4.93
C ALA A 33 -13.61 -5.20 -5.62
N ASN A 34 -13.11 -6.36 -5.15
CA ASN A 34 -13.57 -7.69 -5.56
C ASN A 34 -13.40 -8.02 -7.06
N GLU A 35 -12.50 -7.31 -7.78
CA GLU A 35 -12.10 -7.74 -9.12
C GLU A 35 -11.13 -8.94 -9.04
N SER A 36 -11.18 -9.81 -10.04
CA SER A 36 -10.20 -10.88 -10.18
C SER A 36 -8.83 -10.29 -10.56
N ILE A 37 -7.78 -10.72 -9.86
CA ILE A 37 -6.40 -10.33 -10.13
C ILE A 37 -5.59 -11.59 -10.37
N ALA A 38 -4.90 -11.66 -11.51
CA ALA A 38 -4.05 -12.80 -11.83
C ALA A 38 -2.90 -12.93 -10.83
N ALA A 39 -2.61 -14.15 -10.36
CA ALA A 39 -1.54 -14.43 -9.40
C ALA A 39 -0.15 -13.97 -9.87
N SER A 40 0.07 -13.88 -11.19
CA SER A 40 1.32 -13.36 -11.77
C SER A 40 1.59 -11.89 -11.43
N LYS A 41 0.57 -11.09 -11.07
CA LYS A 41 0.75 -9.70 -10.62
C LYS A 41 1.42 -9.60 -9.25
N PHE A 42 1.42 -10.68 -8.48
CA PHE A 42 2.06 -10.77 -7.16
C PHE A 42 3.40 -11.51 -7.19
N GLN A 43 3.91 -11.82 -8.38
CA GLN A 43 5.24 -12.41 -8.56
C GLN A 43 6.22 -11.33 -8.94
N PHE A 44 7.30 -11.22 -8.19
CA PHE A 44 8.42 -10.33 -8.52
C PHE A 44 9.63 -11.17 -8.92
N GLN A 45 10.07 -11.03 -10.17
CA GLN A 45 11.30 -11.65 -10.66
C GLN A 45 12.48 -10.78 -10.26
N ILE A 46 13.22 -11.23 -9.25
CA ILE A 46 14.40 -10.53 -8.75
C ILE A 46 15.43 -10.41 -9.89
N PRO A 47 15.90 -9.20 -10.23
CA PRO A 47 16.94 -9.03 -11.24
C PRO A 47 18.21 -9.81 -10.89
N LYS A 48 18.89 -10.36 -11.90
CA LYS A 48 20.15 -11.07 -11.69
C LYS A 48 21.18 -10.16 -11.03
N GLY A 49 21.79 -10.65 -9.94
CA GLY A 49 22.81 -9.90 -9.19
C GLY A 49 22.25 -8.87 -8.22
N ALA A 50 20.92 -8.79 -8.02
CA ALA A 50 20.35 -8.03 -6.93
C ALA A 50 20.80 -8.63 -5.59
N ASP A 51 21.25 -7.78 -4.68
CA ASP A 51 21.57 -8.17 -3.31
C ASP A 51 20.27 -8.44 -2.53
N VAL A 52 20.30 -9.47 -1.68
CA VAL A 52 19.15 -9.90 -0.89
C VAL A 52 19.55 -9.83 0.57
N ILE A 53 18.98 -8.84 1.26
CA ILE A 53 19.23 -8.57 2.67
C ILE A 53 17.95 -8.87 3.45
N GLN A 54 18.11 -9.36 4.68
CA GLN A 54 17.02 -9.59 5.63
C GLN A 54 17.15 -8.62 6.81
N GLU A 55 16.01 -8.15 7.32
CA GLU A 55 15.90 -7.34 8.56
C GLU A 55 15.56 -8.18 9.79
#